data_AF-A0A7K3WRF5-F1
#
_entry.id   AF-A0A7K3WRF5-F1
#
_cell.length_a   1.000
_cell.length_b   1.000
_cell.length_c   1.000
_cell.angle_alpha   90.00
_cell.angle_beta   90.00
_cell.angle_gamma   90.00
#
_symmetry.space_group_name_H-M   'P 1'
#
loop_
_entity.id
_entity.type
_entity.pdbx_description
1 polymer ?
#
loop_
_entity_poly.entity_id
_entity_poly.type
_entity_poly.pdbx_seq_one_letter_code
_entity_poly.pdbx_strand_id
1 'polypeptide(L)'
;MWKMELKLTDKLAIERTRLANERTFLAYFRSAIVFLSSGFAIIKLEMLREVIWIGYALIVIGPILFFIGLFRMLYVKKRIKKSYQNDPD
;
A
#
# COMPACT_ATOMS: atom_id res chain seq x y z
N MET A 1 41.50 5.77 -5.39
CA MET A 1 40.47 5.06 -4.61
C MET A 1 39.32 6.03 -4.37
N TRP A 2 38.35 6.06 -5.28
CA TRP A 2 37.25 7.03 -5.23
C TRP A 2 36.19 6.50 -4.28
N LYS A 3 36.00 7.14 -3.12
CA LYS A 3 34.79 6.94 -2.32
C LYS A 3 33.64 7.50 -3.14
N MET A 4 32.78 6.63 -3.66
CA MET A 4 31.47 7.02 -4.15
C MET A 4 30.61 7.40 -2.93
N GLU A 5 30.86 8.59 -2.36
CA GLU A 5 29.85 9.24 -1.54
C GLU A 5 28.64 9.46 -2.47
N LEU A 6 27.55 8.73 -2.21
CA LEU A 6 26.25 8.99 -2.83
C LEU A 6 26.00 10.50 -2.80
N LYS A 7 25.98 11.15 -3.97
CA LYS A 7 25.71 12.58 -4.07
C LYS A 7 24.37 12.84 -3.38
N LEU A 8 24.22 14.00 -2.74
CA LEU A 8 22.96 14.45 -2.10
C LEU A 8 21.73 14.25 -3.03
N THR A 9 21.94 14.36 -4.34
CA THR A 9 20.95 14.09 -5.39
C THR A 9 20.45 12.65 -5.41
N ASP A 10 21.32 11.66 -5.23
CA ASP A 10 20.93 10.23 -5.21
C ASP A 10 20.10 9.91 -3.97
N LYS A 11 20.50 10.46 -2.82
CA LYS A 11 19.69 10.34 -1.57
C LYS A 11 18.30 10.95 -1.76
N LEU A 12 18.21 12.12 -2.38
CA LEU A 12 16.94 12.78 -2.66
C LEU A 12 16.09 12.00 -3.68
N ALA A 13 16.69 11.35 -4.68
CA ALA A 13 15.99 10.51 -5.63
C ALA A 13 15.38 9.25 -4.97
N ILE A 14 16.09 8.63 -4.03
CA ILE A 14 15.60 7.48 -3.26
C ILE A 14 14.45 7.89 -2.34
N GLU A 15 14.55 9.03 -1.66
CA GLU A 15 13.48 9.55 -0.80
C GLU A 15 12.20 9.84 -1.60
N ARG A 16 12.31 10.44 -2.78
CA ARG A 16 11.15 10.68 -3.67
C ARG A 16 10.46 9.38 -4.07
N THR A 17 11.25 8.35 -4.38
CA THR A 17 10.72 7.01 -4.72
C THR A 17 10.04 6.35 -3.52
N ARG A 18 10.61 6.50 -2.32
CA ARG A 18 10.01 6.02 -1.06
C ARG A 18 8.67 6.71 -0.79
N LEU A 19 8.64 8.04 -0.88
CA LEU A 19 7.45 8.84 -0.63
C LEU A 19 6.33 8.52 -1.62
N ALA A 20 6.66 8.26 -2.89
CA ALA A 20 5.70 7.83 -3.90
C ALA A 20 5.13 6.42 -3.62
N ASN A 21 5.95 5.50 -3.14
CA ASN A 21 5.49 4.15 -2.74
C ASN A 21 4.59 4.20 -1.51
N GLU A 22 4.92 5.04 -0.53
CA GLU A 22 4.11 5.27 0.67
C GLU A 22 2.78 5.93 0.34
N ARG A 23 2.77 6.94 -0.55
CA ARG A 23 1.54 7.53 -1.08
C ARG A 23 0.63 6.48 -1.72
N THR A 24 1.23 5.57 -2.48
CA THR A 24 0.49 4.49 -3.15
C THR A 24 -0.11 3.54 -2.12
N PHE A 25 0.65 3.15 -1.08
CA PHE A 25 0.13 2.37 0.05
C PHE A 25 -1.03 3.08 0.76
N LEU A 26 -0.91 4.37 1.05
CA LEU A 26 -1.97 5.17 1.68
C LEU A 26 -3.23 5.26 0.80
N ALA A 27 -3.10 5.22 -0.53
CA ALA A 27 -4.24 5.16 -1.43
C ALA A 27 -4.98 3.81 -1.36
N TYR A 28 -4.25 2.69 -1.27
CA TYR A 28 -4.84 1.38 -1.01
C TYR A 28 -5.52 1.33 0.37
N PHE A 29 -4.87 1.87 1.40
CA PHE A 29 -5.43 1.94 2.75
C PHE A 29 -6.72 2.76 2.81
N ARG A 30 -6.74 3.94 2.17
CA ARG A 30 -7.95 4.76 2.03
C ARG A 30 -9.07 3.97 1.38
N SER A 31 -8.77 3.30 0.26
CA SER A 31 -9.76 2.51 -0.45
C SER A 31 -10.32 1.41 0.45
N ALA A 32 -9.45 0.66 1.13
CA ALA A 32 -9.85 -0.38 2.08
C ALA A 32 -10.79 0.14 3.19
N ILE A 33 -10.50 1.29 3.78
CA ILE A 33 -11.38 1.91 4.79
C ILE A 33 -12.75 2.24 4.20
N VAL A 34 -12.81 2.79 2.99
CA VAL A 34 -14.07 3.11 2.32
C VAL A 34 -14.89 1.85 2.06
N PHE A 35 -14.28 0.79 1.55
CA PHE A 35 -14.99 -0.49 1.33
C PHE A 35 -15.50 -1.08 2.66
N LEU A 36 -14.67 -1.07 3.71
CA LEU A 36 -15.05 -1.56 5.03
C LEU A 36 -16.20 -0.74 5.63
N SER A 37 -16.08 0.60 5.65
CA SER A 37 -17.08 1.48 6.24
C SER A 37 -18.42 1.40 5.51
N SER A 38 -18.40 1.36 4.17
CA SER A 38 -19.59 1.14 3.36
C SER A 38 -20.20 -0.24 3.62
N GLY A 39 -19.39 -1.30 3.72
CA GLY A 39 -19.87 -2.64 4.05
C GLY A 39 -20.57 -2.71 5.42
N PHE A 40 -19.96 -2.13 6.45
CA PHE A 40 -20.56 -2.01 7.78
C PHE A 40 -21.84 -1.16 7.77
N ALA A 41 -21.87 -0.07 7.02
CA ALA A 41 -23.06 0.77 6.89
C ALA A 41 -24.24 -0.02 6.30
N ILE A 42 -24.00 -0.77 5.22
CA ILE A 42 -25.02 -1.60 4.55
C ILE A 42 -25.56 -2.67 5.51
N ILE A 43 -24.69 -3.38 6.23
CA ILE A 43 -25.09 -4.45 7.14
C ILE A 43 -25.92 -3.92 8.31
N LYS A 44 -25.63 -2.70 8.78
CA LYS A 44 -26.31 -2.10 9.93
C LYS A 44 -27.67 -1.48 9.59
N LEU A 45 -27.93 -1.16 8.32
CA LEU A 45 -29.16 -0.54 7.86
C LEU A 45 -30.23 -1.61 7.57
N GLU A 46 -31.28 -1.67 8.39
CA GLU A 46 -32.39 -2.63 8.18
C GLU A 46 -33.11 -2.44 6.84
N MET A 47 -33.17 -1.20 6.34
CA MET A 47 -33.73 -0.86 5.03
C MET A 47 -32.95 -1.50 3.86
N LEU A 48 -31.72 -1.95 4.07
CA LEU A 48 -30.82 -2.52 3.05
C LEU A 48 -30.71 -4.05 3.17
N ARG A 49 -31.65 -4.71 3.84
CA ARG A 49 -31.61 -6.18 4.07
C ARG A 49 -31.51 -7.00 2.79
N GLU A 50 -32.15 -6.55 1.71
CA GLU A 50 -32.10 -7.20 0.40
C GLU A 50 -30.70 -7.20 -0.22
N VAL A 51 -29.87 -6.21 0.13
CA VAL A 51 -28.51 -6.02 -0.38
C VAL A 51 -27.42 -6.34 0.65
N ILE A 52 -27.76 -7.04 1.73
CA ILE A 52 -26.81 -7.36 2.81
C ILE A 52 -25.59 -8.16 2.31
N TRP A 53 -25.79 -8.98 1.27
CA TRP A 53 -24.72 -9.73 0.61
C TRP A 53 -23.65 -8.82 0.00
N ILE A 54 -24.04 -7.64 -0.50
CA ILE A 54 -23.12 -6.61 -1.00
C ILE A 54 -22.27 -6.09 0.16
N GLY A 55 -22.88 -5.88 1.33
CA GLY A 55 -22.17 -5.47 2.54
C GLY A 55 -21.08 -6.47 2.96
N TYR A 56 -21.38 -7.77 2.92
CA TYR A 56 -20.37 -8.81 3.16
C TYR A 56 -19.28 -8.83 2.08
N ALA A 57 -19.63 -8.67 0.80
CA ALA A 57 -18.65 -8.58 -0.28
C ALA A 57 -17.69 -7.39 -0.09
N LEU A 58 -18.21 -6.22 0.29
CA LEU A 58 -17.45 -5.02 0.64
C LEU A 58 -16.48 -5.27 1.80
N ILE A 59 -16.95 -5.94 2.85
CA ILE A 59 -16.12 -6.31 4.01
C ILE A 59 -15.00 -7.29 3.64
N VAL A 60 -15.21 -8.16 2.64
CA VAL A 60 -14.16 -9.08 2.14
C VAL A 60 -13.18 -8.37 1.21
N ILE A 61 -13.67 -7.49 0.33
CA ILE A 61 -12.85 -6.75 -0.64
C ILE A 61 -11.91 -5.77 0.07
N GLY A 62 -12.35 -5.09 1.14
CA GLY A 62 -11.54 -4.13 1.88
C GLY A 62 -10.19 -4.69 2.37
N PRO A 63 -10.16 -5.79 3.14
CA PRO A 63 -8.95 -6.49 3.54
C PRO A 63 -8.11 -6.96 2.35
N ILE A 64 -8.73 -7.48 1.28
CA ILE A 64 -8.00 -7.91 0.07
C ILE A 64 -7.21 -6.73 -0.52
N LEU A 65 -7.85 -5.57 -0.68
CA LEU A 65 -7.18 -4.35 -1.17
C LEU A 65 -6.08 -3.88 -0.22
N PHE A 66 -6.29 -3.98 1.08
CA PHE A 66 -5.29 -3.65 2.10
C PHE A 66 -4.07 -4.57 1.99
N PHE A 67 -4.28 -5.90 1.92
CA PHE A 67 -3.20 -6.87 1.78
C PHE A 67 -2.44 -6.66 0.48
N ILE A 68 -3.12 -6.45 -0.65
CA ILE A 68 -2.47 -6.14 -1.94
C ILE A 68 -1.57 -4.91 -1.81
N GLY A 69 -2.08 -3.82 -1.20
CA GLY A 69 -1.30 -2.62 -0.96
C GLY A 69 -0.09 -2.85 -0.05
N LEU A 70 -0.28 -3.63 1.01
CA LEU A 70 0.78 -3.97 1.96
C LEU A 70 1.88 -4.83 1.32
N PHE A 71 1.51 -5.89 0.59
CA PHE A 71 2.45 -6.75 -0.13
C PHE A 71 3.24 -5.95 -1.17
N ARG A 72 2.58 -5.07 -1.93
CA ARG A 72 3.25 -4.19 -2.90
C ARG A 72 4.28 -3.29 -2.22
N MET A 73 3.92 -2.65 -1.10
CA MET A 73 4.85 -1.76 -0.37
C MET A 73 6.09 -2.52 0.12
N LEU A 74 5.88 -3.71 0.71
CA LEU A 74 6.96 -4.55 1.24
C LEU A 74 7.84 -5.12 0.12
N TYR A 75 7.26 -5.52 -1.02
CA TYR A 75 7.99 -6.03 -2.17
C TYR A 75 8.95 -4.98 -2.74
N VAL A 76 8.46 -3.75 -2.94
CA VAL A 76 9.28 -2.63 -3.44
C VAL A 76 10.40 -2.30 -2.45
N LYS A 77 10.10 -2.29 -1.15
CA LYS A 77 11.11 -2.07 -0.09
C LYS A 77 12.20 -3.14 -0.09
N LYS A 78 11.86 -4.41 -0.35
CA LYS A 78 12.83 -5.52 -0.46
C LYS A 78 13.70 -5.43 -1.71
N ARG A 79 13.15 -5.01 -2.86
CA ARG A 79 13.90 -4.87 -4.12
C ARG A 79 15.01 -3.82 -4.03
N ILE A 80 14.73 -2.68 -3.38
CA ILE A 80 15.72 -1.61 -3.18
C ILE A 80 16.88 -2.09 -2.30
N LYS A 81 16.59 -2.85 -1.23
CA LYS A 81 17.63 -3.37 -0.33
C LYS A 81 18.57 -4.38 -1.01
N LYS A 82 18.06 -5.17 -1.97
CA LYS A 82 18.85 -6.19 -2.67
C LYS A 82 19.76 -5.60 -3.75
N SER A 83 19.38 -4.49 -4.38
CA SER A 83 20.24 -3.79 -5.36
C SER A 83 21.42 -3.04 -4.72
N TYR A 84 21.35 -2.70 -3.42
CA TYR A 84 22.45 -2.07 -2.70
C TYR A 84 23.46 -3.05 -2.07
N GLN A 85 23.16 -4.35 -2.08
CA GLN A 85 24.01 -5.38 -1.45
C GLN A 85 24.86 -6.18 -2.45
N ASN A 86 24.64 -5.98 -3.76
CA ASN A 86 25.33 -6.69 -4.85
C ASN A 86 26.28 -5.80 -5.66
N ASP A 87 26.60 -4.60 -5.17
CA ASP A 87 27.84 -3.91 -5.53
C ASP A 87 28.85 -4.24 -4.41
N PRO A 88 29.69 -5.28 -4.58
CA PRO A 88 31.02 -5.23 -4.01
C PRO A 88 31.80 -4.19 -4.82
N ASP A 89 32.10 -3.07 -4.14
CA ASP A 89 33.22 -2.15 -4.39
C ASP A 89 33.01 -1.00 -5.40
#